data_AF-A0A7C6FWD9-F1
#
_entry.id   AF-A0A7C6FWD9-F1
#
_cell.length_a   1.000
_cell.length_b   1.000
_cell.length_c   1.000
_cell.angle_alpha   90.00
_cell.angle_beta   90.00
_cell.angle_gamma   90.00
#
_symmetry.space_group_name_H-M   'P 1'
#
loop_
_entity.id
_entity.type
_entity.pdbx_description
1 polymer ?
#
loop_
_entity_poly.entity_id
_entity_poly.type
_entity_poly.pdbx_seq_one_letter_code
_entity_poly.pdbx_strand_id
1 'polypeptide(L)'
;MQKSTAYRLAGIFIMPLVCILLGQIITLQSTRDSFVWFFRNTAAAGFLYLFLLSCTAFLYGLTGRLWISSFVPGSLLLIITIISYFKTVINGTPLILNDLTLARRFKYVAQFAAGQLHLSFWLVAAILLFLGVHGFLFFRERKSKKARRLKIACLTAGALYFFLFFFTPLFSGMALKIANPEASQEEQAASLGIAMSLYCAKLQGDNEADVYTEEDVELIQSQIKEETEAEASAEPPMTPTVIFLMSESFFDVTELPGVDFEEDPVANFHALEQTYTSGKFLSSTYCGGTAYVEMEVLTGLCGYLLKENDTLTSLPDSLYGRLPVITDVFKNYGYSTFFLHSYTNKLYNREVIYNEFGFDSVLFSDSF
;
A
#
# COMPACT_ATOMS: atom_id res chain seq x y z
N MET A 1 -13.17 -33.24 33.89
CA MET A 1 -12.53 -32.02 34.46
C MET A 1 -11.33 -31.53 33.64
N GLN A 2 -10.36 -32.39 33.27
CA GLN A 2 -9.29 -32.08 32.30
C GLN A 2 -9.81 -31.67 30.91
N LYS A 3 -10.91 -32.29 30.44
CA LYS A 3 -11.47 -32.06 29.10
C LYS A 3 -11.81 -30.58 28.79
N SER A 4 -12.23 -29.78 29.79
CA SER A 4 -12.58 -28.37 29.57
C SER A 4 -11.37 -27.44 29.46
N THR A 5 -10.24 -27.79 30.07
CA THR A 5 -9.01 -26.98 30.00
C THR A 5 -8.24 -27.31 28.73
N ALA A 6 -8.17 -28.60 28.36
CA ALA A 6 -7.56 -29.06 27.12
C ALA A 6 -8.23 -28.44 25.88
N TYR A 7 -9.56 -28.38 25.85
CA TYR A 7 -10.31 -27.71 24.78
C TYR A 7 -9.91 -26.23 24.59
N ARG A 8 -9.78 -25.48 25.69
CA ARG A 8 -9.43 -24.06 25.63
C ARG A 8 -7.99 -23.85 25.19
N LEU A 9 -7.09 -24.68 25.72
CA LEU A 9 -5.68 -24.64 25.32
C LEU A 9 -5.55 -24.93 23.82
N ALA A 10 -6.18 -26.00 23.33
CA ALA A 10 -6.23 -26.31 21.90
C ALA A 10 -6.81 -25.14 21.09
N GLY A 11 -7.91 -24.54 21.55
CA GLY A 11 -8.50 -23.37 20.91
C GLY A 11 -7.55 -22.17 20.82
N ILE A 12 -6.78 -21.88 21.87
CA ILE A 12 -5.78 -20.79 21.87
C ILE A 12 -4.72 -21.01 20.77
N PHE A 13 -4.29 -22.25 20.54
CA PHE A 13 -3.32 -22.57 19.49
C PHE A 13 -3.94 -22.70 18.09
N ILE A 14 -5.19 -23.18 17.97
CA ILE A 14 -5.81 -23.44 16.67
C ILE A 14 -6.40 -22.16 16.06
N MET A 15 -7.00 -21.27 16.86
CA MET A 15 -7.71 -20.09 16.34
C MET A 15 -6.81 -19.14 15.53
N PRO A 16 -5.55 -18.86 15.92
CA PRO A 16 -4.62 -18.10 15.09
C PRO A 16 -4.44 -18.68 13.69
N LEU A 17 -4.26 -20.00 13.57
CA LEU A 17 -4.11 -20.69 12.28
C LEU A 17 -5.37 -20.55 11.42
N VAL A 18 -6.55 -20.69 12.04
CA VAL A 18 -7.84 -20.49 11.35
C VAL A 18 -7.93 -19.06 10.82
N CYS A 19 -7.58 -18.05 11.61
CA CYS A 19 -7.65 -16.65 11.17
C CYS A 19 -6.69 -16.37 10.00
N ILE A 20 -5.46 -16.91 10.04
CA ILE A 20 -4.49 -16.79 8.94
C ILE A 20 -5.04 -17.44 7.66
N LEU A 21 -5.55 -18.67 7.78
CA LEU A 21 -6.09 -19.39 6.63
C LEU A 21 -7.29 -18.66 6.01
N LEU A 22 -8.21 -18.15 6.84
CA LEU A 22 -9.35 -17.36 6.36
C LEU A 22 -8.90 -16.08 5.66
N GLY A 23 -7.91 -15.37 6.22
CA GLY A 23 -7.31 -14.22 5.55
C GLY A 23 -6.74 -14.59 4.19
N GLN A 24 -5.96 -15.67 4.10
CA GLN A 24 -5.38 -16.10 2.82
C GLN A 24 -6.43 -16.58 1.82
N ILE A 25 -7.56 -17.14 2.26
CA ILE A 25 -8.67 -17.50 1.38
C ILE A 25 -9.30 -16.25 0.77
N ILE A 26 -9.42 -15.16 1.56
CA ILE A 26 -9.90 -13.88 1.06
C ILE A 26 -8.88 -13.26 0.10
N THR A 27 -7.59 -13.31 0.39
CA THR A 27 -6.59 -12.72 -0.51
C THR A 27 -6.48 -13.49 -1.82
N LEU A 28 -6.34 -14.80 -1.76
CA LEU A 28 -6.01 -15.64 -2.92
C LEU A 28 -7.24 -16.20 -3.65
N GLN A 29 -8.44 -15.99 -3.11
CA GLN A 29 -9.70 -16.47 -3.71
C GLN A 29 -9.67 -17.97 -4.04
N SER A 30 -8.96 -18.76 -3.22
CA SER A 30 -8.72 -20.19 -3.46
C SER A 30 -8.25 -20.87 -2.20
N THR A 31 -8.98 -21.89 -1.74
CA THR A 31 -8.55 -22.68 -0.56
C THR A 31 -7.25 -23.42 -0.81
N ARG A 32 -7.08 -23.99 -2.01
CA ARG A 32 -5.86 -24.71 -2.39
C ARG A 32 -4.64 -23.80 -2.29
N ASP A 33 -4.72 -22.61 -2.89
CA ASP A 33 -3.58 -21.71 -2.94
C ASP A 33 -3.29 -21.12 -1.56
N SER A 34 -4.30 -20.90 -0.71
CA SER A 34 -4.09 -20.57 0.71
C SER A 34 -3.34 -21.64 1.48
N PHE A 35 -3.67 -22.92 1.26
CA PHE A 35 -2.92 -24.02 1.88
C PHE A 35 -1.49 -24.09 1.35
N VAL A 36 -1.30 -23.97 0.03
CA VAL A 36 0.04 -23.96 -0.58
C VAL A 36 0.89 -22.81 -0.05
N TRP A 37 0.31 -21.60 0.04
CA TRP A 37 0.97 -20.41 0.56
C TRP A 37 1.48 -20.63 1.99
N PHE A 38 0.67 -21.26 2.85
CA PHE A 38 1.05 -21.54 4.24
C PHE A 38 2.33 -22.38 4.36
N PHE A 39 2.51 -23.36 3.47
CA PHE A 39 3.68 -24.24 3.47
C PHE A 39 4.86 -23.72 2.64
N ARG A 40 4.63 -22.84 1.67
CA ARG A 40 5.72 -22.17 0.93
C ARG A 40 6.33 -21.04 1.75
N ASN A 41 5.50 -20.28 2.47
CA ASN A 41 5.89 -19.10 3.23
C ASN A 41 5.90 -19.37 4.74
N THR A 42 6.53 -20.48 5.16
CA THR A 42 6.50 -20.95 6.56
C THR A 42 7.06 -19.94 7.55
N ALA A 43 8.08 -19.17 7.17
CA ALA A 43 8.66 -18.13 8.02
C ALA A 43 7.65 -17.01 8.28
N ALA A 44 7.02 -16.46 7.22
CA ALA A 44 6.00 -15.42 7.33
C ALA A 44 4.74 -15.92 8.07
N ALA A 45 4.24 -17.11 7.71
CA ALA A 45 3.10 -17.74 8.36
C ALA A 45 3.38 -18.03 9.84
N GLY A 46 4.58 -18.50 10.18
CA GLY A 46 5.02 -18.76 11.54
C GLY A 46 5.13 -17.48 12.37
N PHE A 47 5.66 -16.40 11.77
CA PHE A 47 5.75 -15.10 12.42
C PHE A 47 4.37 -14.53 12.76
N LEU A 48 3.47 -14.49 11.77
CA LEU A 48 2.10 -14.03 11.94
C LEU A 48 1.33 -14.92 12.95
N TYR A 49 1.57 -16.23 12.92
CA TYR A 49 1.00 -17.18 13.88
C TYR A 49 1.42 -16.87 15.32
N LEU A 50 2.73 -16.69 15.56
CA LEU A 50 3.23 -16.37 16.90
C LEU A 50 2.68 -15.03 17.40
N PHE A 51 2.58 -14.03 16.51
CA PHE A 51 1.98 -12.74 16.84
C PHE A 51 0.51 -12.90 17.27
N LEU A 52 -0.33 -13.53 16.44
CA LEU A 52 -1.75 -13.74 16.76
C LEU A 52 -1.96 -14.64 17.97
N LEU A 53 -1.11 -15.66 18.15
CA LEU A 53 -1.11 -16.53 19.33
C LEU A 53 -0.84 -15.72 20.59
N SER A 54 0.11 -14.79 20.56
CA SER A 54 0.44 -13.93 21.69
C SER A 54 -0.72 -13.00 22.06
N CYS A 55 -1.36 -12.37 21.07
CA CYS A 55 -2.54 -11.52 21.28
C CYS A 55 -3.70 -12.33 21.86
N THR A 56 -3.93 -13.53 21.31
CA THR A 56 -4.97 -14.45 21.79
C THR A 56 -4.68 -14.89 23.23
N ALA A 57 -3.45 -15.27 23.55
CA ALA A 57 -3.06 -15.66 24.90
C ALA A 57 -3.22 -14.51 25.90
N PHE A 58 -2.77 -13.31 25.54
CA PHE A 58 -2.89 -12.11 26.37
C PHE A 58 -4.36 -11.78 26.68
N LEU A 59 -5.21 -11.69 25.64
CA LEU A 59 -6.63 -11.40 25.80
C LEU A 59 -7.39 -12.52 26.52
N TYR A 60 -6.98 -13.79 26.33
CA TYR A 60 -7.53 -14.90 27.10
C TYR A 60 -7.12 -14.78 28.58
N GLY A 61 -5.90 -14.35 28.86
CA GLY A 61 -5.41 -14.07 30.21
C GLY A 61 -6.27 -13.03 30.94
N LEU A 62 -6.67 -11.97 30.24
CA LEU A 62 -7.57 -10.93 30.76
C LEU A 62 -9.01 -11.46 30.93
N THR A 63 -9.61 -11.93 29.84
CA THR A 63 -11.06 -12.21 29.76
C THR A 63 -11.44 -13.59 30.31
N GLY A 64 -10.56 -14.58 30.15
CA GLY A 64 -10.84 -16.00 30.39
C GLY A 64 -11.85 -16.61 29.42
N ARG A 65 -12.08 -15.95 28.27
CA ARG A 65 -13.03 -16.35 27.23
C ARG A 65 -12.30 -16.48 25.90
N LEU A 66 -12.25 -17.69 25.38
CA LEU A 66 -11.62 -18.01 24.11
C LEU A 66 -12.23 -17.20 22.97
N TRP A 67 -13.57 -17.11 22.92
CA TRP A 67 -14.22 -16.41 21.80
C TRP A 67 -13.81 -14.94 21.72
N ILE A 68 -13.72 -14.22 22.85
CA ILE A 68 -13.28 -12.81 22.85
C ILE A 68 -11.81 -12.74 22.43
N SER A 69 -11.00 -13.64 22.99
CA SER A 69 -9.56 -13.61 22.80
C SER A 69 -9.12 -13.90 21.37
N SER A 70 -9.86 -14.74 20.63
CA SER A 70 -9.59 -14.99 19.21
C SER A 70 -10.32 -14.01 18.28
N PHE A 71 -11.53 -13.56 18.66
CA PHE A 71 -12.35 -12.70 17.81
C PHE A 71 -11.68 -11.35 17.56
N VAL A 72 -11.11 -10.72 18.59
CA VAL A 72 -10.49 -9.39 18.47
C VAL A 72 -9.29 -9.40 17.50
N PRO A 73 -8.22 -10.18 17.73
CA PRO A 73 -7.07 -10.20 16.81
C PRO A 73 -7.44 -10.76 15.44
N GLY A 74 -8.33 -11.76 15.37
CA GLY A 74 -8.83 -12.29 14.11
C GLY A 74 -9.61 -11.26 13.29
N SER A 75 -10.45 -10.45 13.93
CA SER A 75 -11.19 -9.37 13.26
C SER A 75 -10.27 -8.30 12.71
N LEU A 76 -9.23 -7.90 13.49
CA LEU A 76 -8.25 -6.91 13.03
C LEU A 76 -7.50 -7.41 11.79
N LEU A 77 -7.05 -8.66 11.79
CA LEU A 77 -6.43 -9.28 10.62
C LEU A 77 -7.39 -9.29 9.42
N LEU A 78 -8.61 -9.80 9.61
CA LEU A 78 -9.58 -9.91 8.51
C LEU A 78 -9.98 -8.54 7.96
N ILE A 79 -10.12 -7.50 8.79
CA ILE A 79 -10.41 -6.14 8.32
C ILE A 79 -9.30 -5.65 7.40
N ILE A 80 -8.04 -5.77 7.80
CA ILE A 80 -6.89 -5.36 6.97
C ILE A 80 -6.85 -6.18 5.68
N THR A 81 -7.07 -7.49 5.76
CA THR A 81 -7.12 -8.37 4.59
C THR A 81 -8.26 -8.02 3.64
N ILE A 82 -9.45 -7.71 4.15
CA ILE A 82 -10.62 -7.35 3.33
C ILE A 82 -10.39 -6.00 2.64
N ILE A 83 -9.82 -5.02 3.35
CA ILE A 83 -9.45 -3.73 2.78
C ILE A 83 -8.43 -3.95 1.64
N SER A 84 -7.40 -4.74 1.89
CA SER A 84 -6.39 -5.07 0.88
C SER A 84 -6.99 -5.80 -0.32
N TYR A 85 -7.88 -6.76 -0.10
CA TYR A 85 -8.54 -7.51 -1.16
C TYR A 85 -9.33 -6.60 -2.09
N PHE A 86 -10.18 -5.72 -1.53
CA PHE A 86 -10.95 -4.80 -2.37
C PHE A 86 -10.05 -3.80 -3.09
N LYS A 87 -8.98 -3.32 -2.44
CA LYS A 87 -7.99 -2.49 -3.13
C LYS A 87 -7.35 -3.23 -4.31
N THR A 88 -6.96 -4.50 -4.15
CA THR A 88 -6.39 -5.30 -5.23
C THR A 88 -7.38 -5.51 -6.38
N VAL A 89 -8.66 -5.73 -6.08
CA VAL A 89 -9.70 -5.90 -7.12
C VAL A 89 -9.93 -4.61 -7.90
N ILE A 90 -9.89 -3.45 -7.24
CA ILE A 90 -10.19 -2.14 -7.85
C ILE A 90 -8.96 -1.57 -8.58
N ASN A 91 -7.80 -1.56 -7.92
CA ASN A 91 -6.59 -0.86 -8.37
C ASN A 91 -5.45 -1.81 -8.80
N GLY A 92 -5.65 -3.12 -8.79
CA GLY A 92 -4.62 -4.11 -9.13
C GLY A 92 -3.50 -4.28 -8.10
N THR A 93 -3.48 -3.49 -7.01
CA THR A 93 -2.43 -3.50 -5.99
C THR A 93 -2.99 -3.76 -4.58
N PRO A 94 -2.29 -4.52 -3.71
CA PRO A 94 -2.67 -4.72 -2.32
C PRO A 94 -2.49 -3.44 -1.50
N LEU A 95 -3.01 -3.46 -0.27
CA LEU A 95 -2.82 -2.35 0.67
C LEU A 95 -1.33 -2.19 0.98
N ILE A 96 -0.81 -0.97 0.83
CA ILE A 96 0.56 -0.58 1.15
C ILE A 96 0.55 0.45 2.29
N LEU A 97 1.69 0.69 2.92
CA LEU A 97 1.76 1.59 4.08
C LEU A 97 1.36 3.02 3.69
N ASN A 98 1.72 3.44 2.47
CA ASN A 98 1.43 4.77 1.95
C ASN A 98 -0.07 5.03 1.81
N ASP A 99 -0.90 4.00 1.64
CA ASP A 99 -2.36 4.15 1.61
C ASP A 99 -2.92 4.63 2.96
N LEU A 100 -2.21 4.41 4.08
CA LEU A 100 -2.66 4.87 5.39
C LEU A 100 -2.66 6.40 5.49
N THR A 101 -1.89 7.10 4.64
CA THR A 101 -1.95 8.56 4.54
C THR A 101 -3.29 9.03 3.96
N LEU A 102 -3.86 8.25 3.04
CA LEU A 102 -5.18 8.47 2.44
C LEU A 102 -6.33 8.05 3.37
N ALA A 103 -6.06 7.32 4.46
CA ALA A 103 -7.10 6.87 5.40
C ALA A 103 -7.89 8.05 6.02
N ARG A 104 -7.25 9.21 6.20
CA ARG A 104 -7.94 10.44 6.65
C ARG A 104 -9.01 10.93 5.68
N ARG A 105 -8.89 10.55 4.40
CA ARG A 105 -9.80 10.90 3.31
C ARG A 105 -10.67 9.71 2.88
N PHE A 106 -10.82 8.70 3.75
CA PHE A 106 -11.55 7.46 3.51
C PHE A 106 -12.94 7.66 2.90
N LYS A 107 -13.68 8.70 3.30
CA LYS A 107 -15.02 8.97 2.75
C LYS A 107 -15.01 9.12 1.22
N TYR A 108 -14.03 9.85 0.68
CA TYR A 108 -13.93 10.09 -0.76
C TYR A 108 -13.45 8.85 -1.51
N VAL A 109 -12.49 8.12 -0.94
CA VAL A 109 -11.99 6.85 -1.47
C VAL A 109 -13.11 5.80 -1.50
N ALA A 110 -13.87 5.68 -0.41
CA ALA A 110 -14.98 4.74 -0.29
C ALA A 110 -16.11 5.07 -1.26
N GLN A 111 -16.43 6.35 -1.47
CA GLN A 111 -17.45 6.76 -2.44
C GLN A 111 -17.04 6.42 -3.88
N PHE A 112 -15.77 6.64 -4.23
CA PHE A 112 -15.22 6.23 -5.52
C PHE A 112 -15.27 4.71 -5.70
N ALA A 113 -14.87 3.96 -4.68
CA ALA A 113 -14.82 2.50 -4.71
C ALA A 113 -16.22 1.84 -4.68
N ALA A 114 -17.23 2.46 -4.09
CA ALA A 114 -18.52 1.84 -3.78
C ALA A 114 -19.23 1.24 -5.00
N GLY A 115 -19.09 1.85 -6.18
CA GLY A 115 -19.69 1.38 -7.43
C GLY A 115 -19.03 0.13 -8.03
N GLN A 116 -17.83 -0.23 -7.56
CA GLN A 116 -17.02 -1.33 -8.09
C GLN A 116 -16.91 -2.53 -7.12
N LEU A 117 -17.57 -2.46 -5.96
CA LEU A 117 -17.50 -3.49 -4.93
C LEU A 117 -18.37 -4.70 -5.30
N HIS A 118 -17.73 -5.77 -5.78
CA HIS A 118 -18.35 -7.08 -5.94
C HIS A 118 -17.95 -8.03 -4.80
N LEU A 119 -18.95 -8.58 -4.10
CA LEU A 119 -18.72 -9.57 -3.05
C LEU A 119 -18.43 -10.94 -3.67
N SER A 120 -17.20 -11.43 -3.53
CA SER A 120 -16.86 -12.77 -4.00
C SER A 120 -17.39 -13.86 -3.08
N PHE A 121 -17.56 -15.06 -3.63
CA PHE A 121 -17.97 -16.24 -2.87
C PHE A 121 -17.03 -16.51 -1.68
N TRP A 122 -15.71 -16.48 -1.90
CA TRP A 122 -14.71 -16.80 -0.87
C TRP A 122 -14.69 -15.78 0.26
N LEU A 123 -14.87 -14.49 -0.06
CA LEU A 123 -14.99 -13.43 0.93
C LEU A 123 -16.18 -13.69 1.86
N VAL A 124 -17.37 -13.93 1.28
CA VAL A 124 -18.59 -14.18 2.05
C VAL A 124 -18.47 -15.46 2.86
N ALA A 125 -17.96 -16.55 2.26
CA ALA A 125 -17.76 -17.82 2.95
C ALA A 125 -16.80 -17.70 4.13
N ALA A 126 -15.68 -16.98 3.98
CA ALA A 126 -14.71 -16.78 5.05
C ALA A 126 -15.30 -15.95 6.21
N ILE A 127 -16.06 -14.89 5.92
CA ILE A 127 -16.74 -14.07 6.93
C ILE A 127 -17.79 -14.90 7.68
N LEU A 128 -18.65 -15.63 6.96
CA LEU A 128 -19.67 -16.48 7.56
C LEU A 128 -19.06 -17.59 8.42
N LEU A 129 -17.97 -18.21 7.98
CA LEU A 129 -17.25 -19.22 8.74
C LEU A 129 -16.61 -18.61 10.00
N PHE A 130 -15.98 -17.44 9.89
CA PHE A 130 -15.42 -16.71 11.03
C PHE A 130 -16.50 -16.40 12.08
N LEU A 131 -17.63 -15.82 11.65
CA LEU A 131 -18.75 -15.49 12.52
C LEU A 131 -19.43 -16.73 13.09
N GLY A 132 -19.58 -17.79 12.29
CA GLY A 132 -20.17 -19.06 12.71
C GLY A 132 -19.35 -19.77 13.79
N VAL A 133 -18.02 -19.83 13.62
CA VAL A 133 -17.10 -20.37 14.63
C VAL A 133 -17.19 -19.56 15.92
N HIS A 134 -17.15 -18.23 15.85
CA HIS A 134 -17.22 -17.39 17.04
C HIS A 134 -18.60 -17.39 17.70
N GLY A 135 -19.68 -17.46 16.94
CA GLY A 135 -21.04 -17.66 17.45
C GLY A 135 -21.17 -18.98 18.18
N PHE A 136 -20.67 -20.07 17.60
CA PHE A 136 -20.62 -21.38 18.25
C PHE A 136 -19.82 -21.33 19.56
N LEU A 137 -18.63 -20.71 19.55
CA LEU A 137 -17.84 -20.53 20.77
C LEU A 137 -18.57 -19.69 21.81
N PHE A 138 -19.25 -18.61 21.42
CA PHE A 138 -20.03 -17.76 22.31
C PHE A 138 -21.12 -18.55 23.05
N PHE A 139 -21.89 -19.37 22.34
CA PHE A 139 -22.96 -20.18 22.94
C PHE A 139 -22.44 -21.34 23.78
N ARG A 140 -21.33 -21.97 23.35
CA ARG A 140 -20.79 -23.17 24.02
C ARG A 140 -19.88 -22.84 25.20
N GLU A 141 -19.20 -21.69 25.17
CA GLU A 141 -18.20 -21.35 26.17
C GLU A 141 -18.83 -20.81 27.45
N ARG A 142 -18.72 -21.58 28.53
CA ARG A 142 -19.07 -21.13 29.88
C ARG A 142 -17.86 -20.56 30.61
N LYS A 143 -18.05 -19.50 31.40
CA LYS A 143 -16.98 -18.90 32.23
C LYS A 143 -16.45 -19.96 33.21
N SER A 144 -15.15 -20.29 33.15
CA SER A 144 -14.55 -21.24 34.10
C SER A 144 -13.95 -20.49 35.28
N LYS A 145 -14.45 -20.79 36.48
CA LYS A 145 -13.87 -20.30 37.74
C LYS A 145 -12.54 -21.00 38.09
N LYS A 146 -12.24 -22.15 37.48
CA LYS A 146 -11.08 -23.01 37.80
C LYS A 146 -9.89 -22.84 36.84
N ALA A 147 -9.97 -21.96 35.85
CA ALA A 147 -8.91 -21.72 34.87
C ALA A 147 -7.86 -20.67 35.28
N ARG A 148 -7.80 -20.29 36.57
CA ARG A 148 -6.95 -19.17 37.05
C ARG A 148 -5.47 -19.34 36.70
N ARG A 149 -4.90 -20.53 36.89
CA ARG A 149 -3.49 -20.81 36.55
C ARG A 149 -3.20 -20.64 35.05
N LEU A 150 -4.08 -21.18 34.20
CA LEU A 150 -3.96 -21.02 32.75
C LEU A 150 -4.10 -19.56 32.33
N LYS A 151 -5.05 -18.81 32.91
CA LYS A 151 -5.21 -17.38 32.64
C LYS A 151 -3.94 -16.59 32.98
N ILE A 152 -3.36 -16.83 34.16
CA ILE A 152 -2.12 -16.17 34.57
C ILE A 152 -0.99 -16.53 33.61
N ALA A 153 -0.81 -17.82 33.30
CA ALA A 153 0.23 -18.27 32.38
C ALA A 153 0.08 -17.65 30.97
N CYS A 154 -1.13 -17.60 30.42
CA CYS A 154 -1.40 -16.97 29.12
C CYS A 154 -1.19 -15.46 29.17
N LEU A 155 -1.57 -14.79 30.26
CA LEU A 155 -1.35 -13.37 30.44
C LEU A 155 0.15 -13.04 30.49
N THR A 156 0.92 -13.78 31.29
CA THR A 156 2.36 -13.56 31.44
C THR A 156 3.12 -13.90 30.16
N ALA A 157 2.77 -15.02 29.50
CA ALA A 157 3.41 -15.41 28.25
C ALA A 157 3.07 -14.43 27.11
N GLY A 158 1.80 -14.02 26.98
CA GLY A 158 1.38 -13.04 26.00
C GLY A 158 2.02 -11.66 26.24
N ALA A 159 2.09 -11.21 27.49
CA ALA A 159 2.74 -9.95 27.85
C ALA A 159 4.26 -9.99 27.60
N LEU A 160 4.94 -11.10 27.93
CA LEU A 160 6.36 -11.28 27.65
C LEU A 160 6.63 -11.27 26.15
N TYR A 161 5.83 -12.00 25.35
CA TYR A 161 5.98 -11.97 23.91
C TYR A 161 5.75 -10.57 23.34
N PHE A 162 4.70 -9.87 23.77
CA PHE A 162 4.42 -8.49 23.34
C PHE A 162 5.60 -7.56 23.66
N PHE A 163 6.18 -7.71 24.86
CA PHE A 163 7.39 -6.97 25.25
C PHE A 163 8.56 -7.29 24.30
N LEU A 164 8.84 -8.57 24.05
CA LEU A 164 9.92 -8.98 23.14
C LEU A 164 9.67 -8.50 21.70
N PHE A 165 8.43 -8.53 21.23
CA PHE A 165 8.05 -8.15 19.87
C PHE A 165 8.24 -6.66 19.59
N PHE A 166 7.81 -5.79 20.51
CA PHE A 166 7.83 -4.35 20.29
C PHE A 166 9.04 -3.63 20.88
N PHE A 167 9.66 -4.18 21.94
CA PHE A 167 10.70 -3.48 22.71
C PHE A 167 12.08 -4.13 22.61
N THR A 168 12.25 -5.14 21.76
CA THR A 168 13.57 -5.73 21.49
C THR A 168 13.79 -5.92 19.99
N PRO A 169 15.05 -5.92 19.50
CA PRO A 169 15.35 -6.07 18.08
C PRO A 169 15.19 -7.51 17.57
N LEU A 170 14.76 -8.45 18.41
CA LEU A 170 14.69 -9.87 18.06
C LEU A 170 13.72 -10.10 16.89
N PHE A 171 12.49 -9.60 17.01
CA PHE A 171 11.46 -9.84 16.00
C PHE A 171 11.59 -8.93 14.79
N SER A 172 12.01 -7.67 14.97
CA SER A 172 12.28 -6.77 13.84
C SER A 172 13.47 -7.27 13.01
N GLY A 173 14.56 -7.74 13.65
CA GLY A 173 15.69 -8.33 12.95
C GLY A 173 15.36 -9.64 12.22
N MET A 174 14.43 -10.46 12.76
CA MET A 174 13.91 -11.63 12.05
C MET A 174 13.05 -11.22 10.84
N ALA A 175 12.17 -10.22 11.01
CA ALA A 175 11.31 -9.76 9.94
C ALA A 175 12.10 -9.14 8.78
N LEU A 176 13.15 -8.37 9.05
CA LEU A 176 14.04 -7.83 8.02
C LEU A 176 14.83 -8.90 7.26
N LYS A 177 15.10 -10.07 7.87
CA LYS A 177 15.71 -11.22 7.17
C LYS A 177 14.71 -12.00 6.30
N ILE A 178 13.42 -11.91 6.62
CA ILE A 178 12.33 -12.51 5.83
C ILE A 178 11.97 -11.59 4.67
N ALA A 179 12.04 -10.26 4.89
CA ALA A 179 11.82 -9.26 3.86
C ALA A 179 12.85 -9.40 2.74
N ASN A 180 12.42 -9.16 1.51
CA ASN A 180 13.33 -8.92 0.40
C ASN A 180 13.49 -7.40 0.24
N PRO A 181 14.68 -6.82 0.49
CA PRO A 181 14.88 -5.38 0.37
C PRO A 181 14.76 -4.85 -1.06
N GLU A 182 14.90 -5.73 -2.07
CA GLU A 182 14.77 -5.34 -3.48
C GLU A 182 13.33 -5.49 -4.00
N ALA A 183 12.45 -6.17 -3.25
CA ALA A 183 11.08 -6.39 -3.68
C ALA A 183 10.19 -5.22 -3.28
N SER A 184 9.31 -4.81 -4.20
CA SER A 184 8.32 -3.77 -3.91
C SER A 184 7.37 -4.20 -2.80
N GLN A 185 6.71 -3.24 -2.15
CA GLN A 185 5.66 -3.51 -1.17
C GLN A 185 4.57 -4.44 -1.69
N GLU A 186 4.19 -4.34 -2.97
CA GLU A 186 3.21 -5.21 -3.62
C GLU A 186 3.71 -6.65 -3.77
N GLU A 187 4.95 -6.82 -4.22
CA GLU A 187 5.59 -8.14 -4.34
C GLU A 187 5.77 -8.82 -2.97
N GLN A 188 6.14 -8.03 -1.96
CA GLN A 188 6.21 -8.49 -0.58
C GLN A 188 4.82 -8.87 -0.05
N ALA A 189 3.76 -8.14 -0.37
CA ALA A 189 2.40 -8.49 0.03
C ALA A 189 1.92 -9.80 -0.62
N ALA A 190 2.27 -10.05 -1.88
CA ALA A 190 1.97 -11.30 -2.58
C ALA A 190 2.71 -12.51 -1.98
N SER A 191 3.97 -12.32 -1.58
CA SER A 191 4.81 -13.40 -1.02
C SER A 191 4.59 -13.62 0.48
N LEU A 192 4.67 -12.56 1.29
CA LEU A 192 4.65 -12.61 2.76
C LEU A 192 3.25 -12.47 3.36
N GLY A 193 2.25 -12.09 2.56
CA GLY A 193 0.90 -11.80 3.02
C GLY A 193 0.81 -10.43 3.69
N ILE A 194 -0.36 -9.82 3.60
CA ILE A 194 -0.56 -8.39 3.89
C ILE A 194 -0.07 -7.91 5.27
N ALA A 195 -0.29 -8.69 6.32
CA ALA A 195 0.10 -8.27 7.67
C ALA A 195 1.63 -8.26 7.86
N MET A 196 2.32 -9.23 7.24
CA MET A 196 3.77 -9.31 7.33
C MET A 196 4.41 -8.27 6.42
N SER A 197 3.89 -8.07 5.20
CA SER A 197 4.43 -7.07 4.28
C SER A 197 4.33 -5.65 4.84
N LEU A 198 3.21 -5.26 5.46
CA LEU A 198 3.07 -3.96 6.11
C LEU A 198 4.05 -3.78 7.29
N TYR A 199 4.33 -4.85 8.03
CA TYR A 199 5.31 -4.81 9.11
C TYR A 199 6.74 -4.67 8.58
N CYS A 200 7.10 -5.43 7.54
CA CYS A 200 8.39 -5.32 6.86
C CYS A 200 8.60 -3.93 6.26
N ALA A 201 7.60 -3.39 5.55
CA ALA A 201 7.64 -2.04 4.97
C ALA A 201 7.88 -0.98 6.05
N LYS A 202 7.17 -1.06 7.18
CA LYS A 202 7.38 -0.15 8.31
C LYS A 202 8.83 -0.17 8.81
N LEU A 203 9.40 -1.37 8.97
CA LEU A 203 10.78 -1.54 9.43
C LEU A 203 11.80 -1.06 8.40
N GLN A 204 11.56 -1.30 7.11
CA GLN A 204 12.43 -0.86 6.02
C GLN A 204 12.45 0.67 5.91
N GLY A 205 11.30 1.34 5.98
CA GLY A 205 11.26 2.80 5.96
C GLY A 205 11.78 3.47 7.24
N ASP A 206 11.94 2.73 8.34
CA ASP A 206 12.59 3.20 9.57
C ASP A 206 14.12 3.05 9.54
N ASN A 207 14.67 2.23 8.63
CA ASN A 207 16.13 2.20 8.43
C ASN A 207 16.59 3.53 7.84
N GLU A 208 17.69 4.06 8.37
CA GLU A 208 18.23 5.35 7.94
C GLU A 208 18.59 5.31 6.45
N ALA A 209 18.34 6.44 5.78
CA ALA A 209 18.75 6.64 4.39
C ALA A 209 20.28 6.59 4.29
N ASP A 210 20.77 6.27 3.09
CA ASP A 210 22.17 6.48 2.74
C ASP A 210 22.60 7.90 3.17
N VAL A 211 23.68 7.96 3.95
CA VAL A 211 24.25 9.22 4.41
C VAL A 211 24.98 9.83 3.24
N TYR A 212 24.34 10.76 2.54
CA TYR A 212 24.99 11.58 1.53
C TYR A 212 25.91 12.59 2.21
N THR A 213 27.13 12.70 1.72
CA THR A 213 28.10 13.71 2.14
C THR A 213 27.97 14.97 1.29
N GLU A 214 28.49 16.10 1.78
CA GLU A 214 28.59 17.32 0.96
C GLU A 214 29.43 17.07 -0.31
N GLU A 215 30.47 16.23 -0.20
CA GLU A 215 31.33 15.84 -1.33
C GLU A 215 30.55 15.10 -2.43
N ASP A 216 29.60 14.22 -2.07
CA ASP A 216 28.76 13.51 -3.04
C ASP A 216 27.88 14.50 -3.85
N VAL A 217 27.34 15.51 -3.16
CA VAL A 217 26.50 16.54 -3.78
C VAL A 217 27.33 17.42 -4.72
N GLU A 218 28.52 17.83 -4.29
CA GLU A 218 29.45 18.62 -5.11
C GLU A 218 29.89 17.87 -6.36
N LEU A 219 30.15 16.56 -6.23
CA LEU A 219 30.51 15.70 -7.37
C LEU A 219 29.38 15.67 -8.41
N ILE A 220 28.13 15.41 -7.98
CA ILE A 220 26.96 15.38 -8.87
C ILE A 220 26.77 16.74 -9.55
N GLN A 221 26.89 17.86 -8.81
CA GLN A 221 26.78 19.20 -9.37
C GLN A 221 27.85 19.46 -10.45
N SER A 222 29.09 19.02 -10.24
CA SER A 222 30.16 19.18 -11.21
C SER A 222 29.89 18.42 -12.51
N GLN A 223 29.35 17.19 -12.42
CA GLN A 223 28.99 16.36 -13.57
C GLN A 223 27.86 16.99 -14.39
N ILE A 224 26.78 17.43 -13.72
CA ILE A 224 25.65 18.09 -14.38
C ILE A 224 26.11 19.36 -15.11
N LYS A 225 27.01 20.14 -14.49
CA LYS A 225 27.53 21.37 -15.09
C LYS A 225 28.33 21.10 -16.35
N GLU A 226 29.19 20.07 -16.35
CA GLU A 226 29.97 19.67 -17.52
C GLU A 226 29.06 19.23 -18.69
N GLU A 227 28.01 18.45 -18.40
CA GLU A 227 27.03 18.02 -19.41
C GLU A 227 26.21 19.20 -19.97
N THR A 228 25.76 20.11 -19.09
CA THR A 228 24.93 21.26 -19.50
C THR A 228 25.72 22.28 -20.31
N GLU A 229 27.01 22.50 -19.99
CA GLU A 229 27.89 23.38 -20.76
C GLU A 229 28.24 22.79 -22.14
N ALA A 230 28.26 21.45 -22.27
CA ALA A 230 28.44 20.77 -23.55
C ALA A 230 27.18 20.81 -24.44
N GLU A 231 25.99 20.87 -23.83
CA GLU A 231 24.69 20.92 -24.51
C GLU A 231 24.10 22.33 -24.66
N ALA A 232 24.87 23.39 -24.35
CA ALA A 232 24.42 24.79 -24.45
C ALA A 232 23.97 25.15 -25.88
N SER A 233 22.71 24.85 -26.16
CA SER A 233 21.99 25.11 -27.39
C SER A 233 21.48 26.56 -27.38
N ALA A 234 21.45 27.14 -28.57
CA ALA A 234 20.88 28.47 -28.83
C ALA A 234 19.47 28.63 -28.25
N GLU A 235 19.09 29.87 -27.93
CA GLU A 235 17.73 30.22 -27.51
C GLU A 235 16.69 29.56 -28.42
N PRO A 236 15.60 29.02 -27.85
CA PRO A 236 14.58 28.36 -28.65
C PRO A 236 14.05 29.35 -29.69
N PRO A 237 13.98 28.96 -30.98
CA PRO A 237 13.66 29.87 -32.09
C PRO A 237 12.23 30.44 -32.02
N MET A 238 11.40 29.97 -31.07
CA MET A 238 10.02 30.37 -30.87
C MET A 238 9.56 30.08 -29.43
N THR A 239 8.53 30.81 -28.97
CA THR A 239 7.88 30.66 -27.66
C THR A 239 6.43 30.18 -27.83
N PRO A 240 6.19 28.88 -28.12
CA PRO A 240 4.85 28.35 -28.34
C PRO A 240 4.08 28.19 -27.03
N THR A 241 2.75 28.27 -27.07
CA THR A 241 1.93 27.76 -25.95
C THR A 241 2.15 26.26 -25.79
N VAL A 242 2.56 25.84 -24.59
CA VAL A 242 2.76 24.43 -24.26
C VAL A 242 1.52 23.91 -23.53
N ILE A 243 0.96 22.81 -24.02
CA ILE A 243 -0.17 22.11 -23.39
C ILE A 243 0.32 20.72 -22.99
N PHE A 244 0.33 20.45 -21.69
CA PHE A 244 0.55 19.12 -21.16
C PHE A 244 -0.81 18.45 -20.89
N LEU A 245 -1.07 17.33 -21.57
CA LEU A 245 -2.29 16.54 -21.41
C LEU A 245 -1.92 15.16 -20.88
N MET A 246 -2.35 14.86 -19.66
CA MET A 246 -2.27 13.53 -19.09
C MET A 246 -3.63 12.84 -19.25
N SER A 247 -3.68 11.86 -20.15
CA SER A 247 -4.90 11.10 -20.43
C SER A 247 -5.03 9.92 -19.47
N GLU A 248 -6.00 10.00 -18.56
CA GLU A 248 -6.19 9.02 -17.48
C GLU A 248 -6.35 7.60 -18.02
N SER A 249 -5.55 6.66 -17.50
CA SER A 249 -5.55 5.24 -17.86
C SER A 249 -5.37 4.93 -19.36
N PHE A 250 -4.89 5.89 -20.17
CA PHE A 250 -4.66 5.68 -21.59
C PHE A 250 -3.40 4.86 -21.83
N PHE A 251 -3.55 3.83 -22.66
CA PHE A 251 -2.47 3.14 -23.36
C PHE A 251 -3.02 2.68 -24.70
N ASP A 252 -2.14 2.38 -25.66
CA ASP A 252 -2.58 1.80 -26.94
C ASP A 252 -3.07 0.37 -26.72
N VAL A 253 -4.40 0.20 -26.70
CA VAL A 253 -5.07 -1.08 -26.49
C VAL A 253 -4.86 -2.05 -27.65
N THR A 254 -4.41 -1.59 -28.82
CA THR A 254 -4.12 -2.46 -29.96
C THR A 254 -2.84 -3.28 -29.76
N GLU A 255 -1.98 -2.88 -28.81
CA GLU A 255 -0.80 -3.66 -28.40
C GLU A 255 -1.15 -4.85 -27.48
N LEU A 256 -2.40 -4.99 -27.03
CA LEU A 256 -2.81 -6.08 -26.13
C LEU A 256 -2.77 -7.45 -26.83
N PRO A 257 -1.96 -8.42 -26.34
CA PRO A 257 -1.92 -9.74 -26.94
C PRO A 257 -3.25 -10.47 -26.83
N GLY A 258 -3.74 -11.01 -27.95
CA GLY A 258 -4.94 -11.84 -27.99
C GLY A 258 -6.26 -11.08 -27.98
N VAL A 259 -6.25 -9.78 -28.28
CA VAL A 259 -7.43 -8.95 -28.47
C VAL A 259 -7.46 -8.45 -29.91
N ASP A 260 -8.53 -8.76 -30.64
CA ASP A 260 -8.77 -8.28 -31.99
C ASP A 260 -9.85 -7.19 -31.98
N PHE A 261 -9.66 -6.15 -32.79
CA PHE A 261 -10.62 -5.06 -32.96
C PHE A 261 -11.12 -5.03 -34.42
N GLU A 262 -12.42 -4.80 -34.63
CA GLU A 262 -12.99 -4.67 -35.98
C GLU A 262 -12.49 -3.40 -36.69
N GLU A 263 -12.30 -2.32 -35.92
CA GLU A 263 -11.73 -1.05 -36.35
C GLU A 263 -10.72 -0.58 -35.30
N ASP A 264 -9.78 0.27 -35.71
CA ASP A 264 -8.77 0.83 -34.81
C ASP A 264 -9.40 1.76 -33.76
N PRO A 265 -9.41 1.37 -32.46
CA PRO A 265 -10.07 2.12 -31.41
C PRO A 265 -9.36 3.44 -31.06
N VAL A 266 -8.12 3.63 -31.51
CA VAL A 266 -7.28 4.80 -31.21
C VAL A 266 -6.68 5.41 -32.49
N ALA A 267 -7.38 5.31 -33.62
CA ALA A 267 -6.91 5.76 -34.94
C ALA A 267 -6.36 7.19 -34.98
N ASN A 268 -6.94 8.12 -34.21
CA ASN A 268 -6.44 9.50 -34.13
C ASN A 268 -5.07 9.58 -33.44
N PHE A 269 -4.84 8.76 -32.41
CA PHE A 269 -3.54 8.67 -31.74
C PHE A 269 -2.48 8.10 -32.70
N HIS A 270 -2.77 7.00 -33.41
CA HIS A 270 -1.85 6.45 -34.41
C HIS A 270 -1.54 7.44 -35.56
N ALA A 271 -2.53 8.23 -36.00
CA ALA A 271 -2.29 9.27 -37.00
C ALA A 271 -1.33 10.36 -36.50
N LEU A 272 -1.47 10.77 -35.23
CA LEU A 272 -0.54 11.71 -34.59
C LEU A 272 0.84 11.10 -34.39
N GLU A 273 0.91 9.83 -33.97
CA GLU A 273 2.14 9.08 -33.75
C GLU A 273 3.03 9.03 -35.00
N GLN A 274 2.43 8.88 -36.18
CA GLN A 274 3.13 8.87 -37.47
C GLN A 274 3.66 10.24 -37.89
N THR A 275 3.07 11.32 -37.36
CA THR A 275 3.35 12.71 -37.80
C THR A 275 4.29 13.44 -36.85
N TYR A 276 4.23 13.13 -35.55
CA TYR A 276 4.95 13.85 -34.50
C TYR A 276 5.84 12.91 -33.69
N THR A 277 6.77 13.47 -32.92
CA THR A 277 7.61 12.69 -32.01
C THR A 277 6.74 11.88 -31.04
N SER A 278 6.98 10.59 -31.02
CA SER A 278 6.20 9.62 -30.27
C SER A 278 7.10 8.51 -29.73
N GLY A 279 6.58 7.77 -28.75
CA GLY A 279 7.30 6.68 -28.12
C GLY A 279 6.55 6.10 -26.93
N LYS A 280 7.16 5.12 -26.28
CA LYS A 280 6.59 4.49 -25.07
C LYS A 280 7.00 5.27 -23.83
N PHE A 281 6.01 5.62 -23.02
CA PHE A 281 6.21 6.17 -21.68
C PHE A 281 6.01 5.05 -20.66
N LEU A 282 7.07 4.68 -19.94
CA LEU A 282 6.96 3.71 -18.86
C LEU A 282 6.37 4.41 -17.64
N SER A 283 5.14 4.07 -17.28
CA SER A 283 4.52 4.53 -16.04
C SER A 283 5.11 3.78 -14.85
N SER A 284 5.42 4.50 -13.78
CA SER A 284 5.82 3.94 -12.48
C SER A 284 4.64 3.30 -11.72
N THR A 285 3.41 3.49 -12.20
CA THR A 285 2.19 3.01 -11.56
C THR A 285 1.30 2.20 -12.51
N TYR A 286 0.48 1.32 -11.94
CA TYR A 286 -0.49 0.49 -12.66
C TYR A 286 -1.88 0.64 -12.06
N CYS A 287 -2.91 0.79 -12.92
CA CYS A 287 -4.34 0.90 -12.54
C CYS A 287 -4.66 1.94 -11.43
N GLY A 288 -3.84 2.98 -11.28
CA GLY A 288 -4.04 4.05 -10.33
C GLY A 288 -2.75 4.84 -10.06
N GLY A 289 -2.80 5.77 -9.10
CA GLY A 289 -1.61 6.54 -8.72
C GLY A 289 -1.32 7.72 -9.65
N THR A 290 -2.33 8.24 -10.35
CA THR A 290 -2.22 9.37 -11.29
C THR A 290 -1.37 10.53 -10.75
N ALA A 291 -1.56 10.90 -9.48
CA ALA A 291 -0.81 12.00 -8.88
C ALA A 291 0.67 11.67 -8.64
N TYR A 292 1.07 10.40 -8.56
CA TYR A 292 2.48 10.03 -8.55
C TYR A 292 3.11 10.37 -9.90
N VAL A 293 2.47 9.97 -11.01
CA VAL A 293 2.91 10.32 -12.37
C VAL A 293 2.92 11.84 -12.60
N GLU A 294 1.89 12.57 -12.12
CA GLU A 294 1.87 14.04 -12.15
C GLU A 294 3.12 14.63 -11.49
N MET A 295 3.45 14.15 -10.29
CA MET A 295 4.61 14.63 -9.55
C MET A 295 5.93 14.31 -10.27
N GLU A 296 6.08 13.09 -10.80
CA GLU A 296 7.28 12.71 -11.54
C GLU A 296 7.48 13.60 -12.78
N VAL A 297 6.40 13.87 -13.53
CA VAL A 297 6.45 14.76 -14.70
C VAL A 297 6.73 16.21 -14.30
N LEU A 298 6.07 16.71 -13.25
CA LEU A 298 6.19 18.11 -12.86
C LEU A 298 7.52 18.42 -12.18
N THR A 299 8.12 17.45 -11.47
CA THR A 299 9.35 17.67 -10.69
C THR A 299 10.59 17.04 -11.29
N GLY A 300 10.45 16.06 -12.18
CA GLY A 300 11.55 15.24 -12.68
C GLY A 300 12.09 14.24 -11.64
N LEU A 301 11.49 14.15 -10.45
CA LEU A 301 11.90 13.22 -9.41
C LEU A 301 11.26 11.85 -9.64
N CYS A 302 12.07 10.79 -9.60
CA CYS A 302 11.56 9.41 -9.66
C CYS A 302 11.05 8.97 -8.28
N GLY A 303 9.76 8.65 -8.18
CA GLY A 303 9.12 8.23 -6.93
C GLY A 303 9.70 6.95 -6.35
N TYR A 304 10.28 6.08 -7.20
CA TYR A 304 10.94 4.84 -6.78
C TYR A 304 12.18 5.06 -5.91
N LEU A 305 12.81 6.25 -5.98
CA LEU A 305 13.99 6.59 -5.17
C LEU A 305 13.63 7.08 -3.76
N LEU A 306 12.33 7.22 -3.46
CA LEU A 306 11.88 7.59 -2.13
C LEU A 306 11.96 6.40 -1.17
N LYS A 307 11.95 6.70 0.13
CA LYS A 307 11.85 5.66 1.16
C LYS A 307 10.55 4.88 0.99
N GLU A 308 10.54 3.63 1.43
CA GLU A 308 9.38 2.72 1.36
C GLU A 308 8.06 3.33 1.90
N ASN A 309 8.17 4.26 2.86
CA ASN A 309 7.04 4.92 3.52
C ASN A 309 6.69 6.31 2.94
N ASP A 310 7.44 6.76 1.94
CA ASP A 310 7.28 8.07 1.31
C ASP A 310 6.75 7.90 -0.12
N THR A 311 5.81 8.76 -0.49
CA THR A 311 5.41 8.97 -1.89
C THR A 311 5.54 10.45 -2.19
N LEU A 312 5.64 10.78 -3.47
CA LEU A 312 5.64 12.18 -3.89
C LEU A 312 4.39 12.95 -3.44
N THR A 313 3.29 12.27 -3.07
CA THR A 313 2.07 12.94 -2.57
C THR A 313 1.91 12.95 -1.06
N SER A 314 2.86 12.34 -0.33
CA SER A 314 2.82 12.20 1.13
C SER A 314 4.05 12.75 1.83
N LEU A 315 4.91 13.47 1.10
CA LEU A 315 6.03 14.21 1.69
C LEU A 315 5.51 15.25 2.70
N PRO A 316 6.32 15.61 3.72
CA PRO A 316 6.02 16.73 4.60
C PRO A 316 5.70 17.99 3.79
N ASP A 317 4.61 18.68 4.13
CA ASP A 317 4.13 19.84 3.36
C ASP A 317 5.21 20.91 3.16
N SER A 318 6.10 21.09 4.14
CA SER A 318 7.22 22.04 4.08
C SER A 318 8.32 21.71 3.05
N LEU A 319 8.26 20.55 2.41
CA LEU A 319 9.20 20.18 1.35
C LEU A 319 8.71 20.57 -0.05
N TYR A 320 7.40 20.68 -0.29
CA TYR A 320 6.88 20.87 -1.65
C TYR A 320 7.39 22.14 -2.31
N GLY A 321 7.40 23.28 -1.61
CA GLY A 321 7.94 24.54 -2.12
C GLY A 321 9.48 24.57 -2.29
N ARG A 322 10.17 23.47 -1.99
CA ARG A 322 11.62 23.31 -2.20
C ARG A 322 11.95 22.33 -3.32
N LEU A 323 10.96 21.61 -3.85
CA LEU A 323 11.17 20.68 -4.96
C LEU A 323 11.46 21.48 -6.22
N PRO A 324 12.33 20.99 -7.12
CA PRO A 324 12.37 21.51 -8.47
C PRO A 324 11.01 21.25 -9.13
N VAL A 325 10.41 22.27 -9.75
CA VAL A 325 9.15 22.12 -10.48
C VAL A 325 9.25 22.81 -11.83
N ILE A 326 8.69 22.17 -12.87
CA ILE A 326 8.69 22.66 -14.24
C ILE A 326 8.00 24.03 -14.38
N THR A 327 7.11 24.38 -13.46
CA THR A 327 6.45 25.69 -13.39
C THR A 327 7.46 26.82 -13.22
N ASP A 328 8.49 26.65 -12.40
CA ASP A 328 9.55 27.64 -12.20
C ASP A 328 10.35 27.83 -13.49
N VAL A 329 10.63 26.74 -14.21
CA VAL A 329 11.31 26.78 -15.51
C VAL A 329 10.49 27.61 -16.50
N PHE A 330 9.21 27.30 -16.68
CA PHE A 330 8.34 28.03 -17.58
C PHE A 330 8.19 29.51 -17.19
N LYS A 331 8.07 29.82 -15.91
CA LYS A 331 8.00 31.20 -15.41
C LYS A 331 9.28 32.00 -15.70
N ASN A 332 10.45 31.37 -15.58
CA ASN A 332 11.73 32.01 -15.94
C ASN A 332 11.81 32.37 -17.43
N TYR A 333 11.08 31.65 -18.29
CA TYR A 333 10.92 31.98 -19.72
C TYR A 333 9.71 32.89 -20.01
N GLY A 334 9.04 33.44 -19.00
CA GLY A 334 7.94 34.41 -19.15
C GLY A 334 6.57 33.81 -19.46
N TYR A 335 6.38 32.50 -19.27
CA TYR A 335 5.08 31.86 -19.44
C TYR A 335 4.16 32.08 -18.24
N SER A 336 2.85 32.22 -18.51
CA SER A 336 1.82 32.02 -17.50
C SER A 336 1.49 30.53 -17.38
N THR A 337 1.30 30.05 -16.16
CA THR A 337 1.10 28.62 -15.88
C THR A 337 -0.31 28.33 -15.35
N PHE A 338 -0.95 27.30 -15.90
CA PHE A 338 -2.32 26.95 -15.58
C PHE A 338 -2.46 25.43 -15.38
N PHE A 339 -3.15 25.02 -14.32
CA PHE A 339 -3.51 23.63 -14.05
C PHE A 339 -5.03 23.46 -14.05
N LEU A 340 -5.50 22.39 -14.69
CA LEU A 340 -6.90 22.01 -14.72
C LEU A 340 -7.06 20.52 -14.48
N HIS A 341 -7.92 20.18 -13.53
CA HIS A 341 -8.35 18.81 -13.29
C HIS A 341 -9.87 18.76 -13.13
N SER A 342 -10.55 17.98 -13.95
CA SER A 342 -12.02 17.91 -13.98
C SER A 342 -12.65 17.16 -12.79
N TYR A 343 -11.89 16.93 -11.72
CA TYR A 343 -12.32 16.23 -10.52
C TYR A 343 -11.86 16.96 -9.25
N THR A 344 -12.07 16.36 -8.08
CA THR A 344 -11.80 17.00 -6.79
C THR A 344 -10.30 17.15 -6.48
N ASN A 345 -9.93 18.27 -5.85
CA ASN A 345 -8.61 18.50 -5.27
C ASN A 345 -8.35 17.71 -3.97
N LYS A 346 -9.37 17.01 -3.46
CA LYS A 346 -9.32 16.35 -2.16
C LYS A 346 -8.57 15.03 -2.18
N LEU A 347 -8.12 14.53 -3.33
CA LEU A 347 -7.29 13.32 -3.40
C LEU A 347 -5.82 13.71 -3.57
N TYR A 348 -4.91 12.83 -3.15
CA TYR A 348 -3.47 12.96 -3.38
C TYR A 348 -2.82 14.27 -2.90
N ASN A 349 -3.39 14.92 -1.89
CA ASN A 349 -2.90 16.20 -1.35
C ASN A 349 -2.77 17.31 -2.41
N ARG A 350 -3.51 17.25 -3.53
CA ARG A 350 -3.35 18.19 -4.65
C ARG A 350 -3.56 19.65 -4.23
N GLU A 351 -4.48 19.89 -3.29
CA GLU A 351 -4.72 21.22 -2.74
C GLU A 351 -3.45 21.88 -2.15
N VAL A 352 -2.59 21.11 -1.47
CA VAL A 352 -1.34 21.65 -0.90
C VAL A 352 -0.27 21.71 -1.98
N ILE A 353 -0.06 20.59 -2.67
CA ILE A 353 1.03 20.41 -3.64
C ILE A 353 0.96 21.45 -4.76
N TYR A 354 -0.20 21.62 -5.39
CA TYR A 354 -0.32 22.49 -6.55
C TYR A 354 -0.27 23.98 -6.20
N ASN A 355 -0.59 24.33 -4.95
CA ASN A 355 -0.36 25.68 -4.45
C ASN A 355 1.14 25.94 -4.24
N GLU A 356 1.87 24.99 -3.65
CA GLU A 356 3.32 25.09 -3.44
C GLU A 356 4.11 25.05 -4.76
N PHE A 357 3.59 24.37 -5.79
CA PHE A 357 4.18 24.34 -7.13
C PHE A 357 4.03 25.65 -7.90
N GLY A 358 3.31 26.63 -7.34
CA GLY A 358 3.31 27.98 -7.87
C GLY A 358 2.66 28.11 -9.25
N PHE A 359 1.63 27.34 -9.57
CA PHE A 359 0.79 27.64 -10.75
C PHE A 359 0.10 29.01 -10.59
N ASP A 360 -0.04 29.79 -11.67
CA ASP A 360 -0.77 31.07 -11.60
C ASP A 360 -2.28 30.87 -11.41
N SER A 361 -2.79 29.72 -11.83
CA SER A 361 -4.19 29.34 -11.67
C SER A 361 -4.34 27.82 -11.64
N VAL A 362 -5.17 27.34 -10.71
CA VAL A 362 -5.43 25.92 -10.48
C VAL A 362 -6.94 25.73 -10.39
N LEU A 363 -7.54 25.04 -11.37
CA LEU A 363 -8.97 24.79 -11.41
C LEU A 363 -9.29 23.31 -11.20
N PHE A 364 -10.32 23.07 -10.39
CA PHE A 364 -10.86 21.75 -10.10
C PHE A 364 -12.34 21.69 -10.48
N SER A 365 -12.99 20.53 -10.32
CA SER A 365 -14.44 20.39 -10.61
C SER A 365 -15.31 21.42 -9.90
N ASP A 366 -14.98 21.77 -8.66
CA ASP A 366 -15.75 22.72 -7.83
C ASP A 366 -15.59 24.19 -8.31
N SER A 367 -14.69 24.45 -9.26
CA SER A 367 -14.49 25.77 -9.88
C SER A 367 -15.50 26.08 -10.99
N PHE A 368 -16.30 25.08 -11.41
CA PHE A 368 -17.34 25.17 -12.44
C PHE A 368 -18.70 24.85 -11.81
#